data_AF-A0A968KLQ4-F1
#
_entry.id   AF-A0A968KLQ4-F1
#
_cell.length_a   1.000
_cell.length_b   1.000
_cell.length_c   1.000
_cell.angle_alpha   90.00
_cell.angle_beta   90.00
_cell.angle_gamma   90.00
#
_symmetry.space_group_name_H-M   'P 1'
#
loop_
_entity.id
_entity.type
_entity.pdbx_description
1 polymer ?
#
loop_
_entity_poly.entity_id
_entity_poly.type
_entity_poly.pdbx_seq_one_letter_code
_entity_poly.pdbx_strand_id
1 'polypeptide(L)'
;MGYLTLAVNFHMHGFEVTGYHVVNLLIHIFSSLVLYYFVLLAFRTPRMEGSALAGRSASIAFLASLLFAVHPVQTQAVTYIVQRFASLAGLFYMLAMVGYIRARLSPTWKGRIVF
;
A
#
# COMPACT_ATOMS: atom_id res chain seq x y z
N MET A 1 14.38 0.22 -9.08
CA MET A 1 13.91 0.84 -7.82
C MET A 1 14.60 0.29 -6.58
N GLY A 2 14.55 -1.03 -6.29
CA GLY A 2 15.20 -1.59 -5.09
C GLY A 2 16.70 -1.32 -4.97
N TYR A 3 17.47 -1.49 -6.05
CA TYR A 3 18.90 -1.16 -6.05
C TYR A 3 19.18 0.33 -5.82
N LEU A 4 18.35 1.21 -6.39
CA LEU A 4 18.51 2.66 -6.24
C LEU A 4 18.26 3.10 -4.79
N THR A 5 17.21 2.59 -4.15
CA THR A 5 16.94 2.90 -2.73
C THR A 5 18.00 2.31 -1.81
N LEU A 6 18.57 1.15 -2.13
CA LEU A 6 19.71 0.58 -1.42
C LEU A 6 20.98 1.41 -1.62
N ALA A 7 21.29 1.85 -2.84
CA ALA A 7 22.46 2.68 -3.13
C ALA A 7 22.39 4.04 -2.43
N VAL A 8 21.24 4.70 -2.45
CA VAL A 8 21.00 5.94 -1.71
C VAL A 8 21.14 5.71 -0.21
N ASN A 9 20.58 4.60 0.32
CA ASN A 9 20.71 4.30 1.74
C ASN A 9 22.16 4.00 2.15
N PHE A 10 22.91 3.29 1.31
CA PHE A 10 24.33 3.02 1.51
C PHE A 10 25.16 4.30 1.47
N HIS A 11 24.84 5.23 0.58
CA HIS A 11 25.52 6.53 0.53
C HIS A 11 25.33 7.33 1.83
N MET A 12 24.16 7.23 2.48
CA MET A 12 23.85 7.97 3.72
C MET A 12 24.29 7.25 5.00
N HIS A 13 24.19 5.92 5.06
CA HIS A 13 24.36 5.14 6.30
C HIS A 13 25.48 4.08 6.20
N GLY A 14 26.12 3.90 5.04
CA GLY A 14 27.15 2.89 4.84
C GLY A 14 26.68 1.49 5.21
N PHE A 15 27.40 0.84 6.12
CA PHE A 15 27.11 -0.50 6.61
C PHE A 15 26.23 -0.53 7.88
N GLU A 16 25.79 0.63 8.39
CA GLU A 16 24.89 0.70 9.54
C GLU A 16 23.51 0.13 9.21
N VAL A 17 23.25 -1.11 9.67
CA VAL A 17 22.04 -1.88 9.34
C VAL A 17 20.75 -1.21 9.83
N THR A 18 20.81 -0.44 10.92
CA THR A 18 19.67 0.26 11.49
C THR A 18 18.98 1.17 10.47
N GLY A 19 19.74 1.92 9.67
CA GLY A 19 19.19 2.79 8.63
C GLY A 19 18.41 2.01 7.57
N TYR A 20 18.83 0.79 7.25
CA TYR A 20 18.13 -0.08 6.29
C TYR A 20 16.78 -0.56 6.82
N HIS A 21 16.71 -0.94 8.09
CA HIS A 21 15.47 -1.33 8.75
C HIS A 21 14.51 -0.16 8.89
N VAL A 22 14.99 1.04 9.22
CA VAL A 22 14.15 2.25 9.27
C VAL A 22 13.50 2.51 7.91
N VAL A 23 14.26 2.47 6.82
CA VAL A 23 13.70 2.66 5.46
C VAL A 23 12.69 1.56 5.12
N ASN A 24 12.96 0.29 5.45
CA ASN A 24 12.01 -0.80 5.20
C ASN A 24 10.72 -0.61 6.02
N LEU A 25 10.84 -0.18 7.28
CA LEU A 25 9.70 0.12 8.15
C LEU A 25 8.85 1.26 7.58
N LEU A 26 9.49 2.33 7.08
CA LEU A 26 8.78 3.44 6.43
C LEU A 26 8.01 2.99 5.19
N ILE A 27 8.62 2.14 4.35
CA ILE A 27 7.95 1.56 3.18
C ILE A 27 6.73 0.72 3.61
N HIS A 28 6.86 -0.07 4.67
CA HIS A 28 5.76 -0.89 5.20
C HIS A 28 4.61 -0.06 5.77
N ILE A 29 4.94 0.99 6.55
CA ILE A 29 3.95 1.95 7.07
C ILE A 29 3.20 2.60 5.91
N PHE A 30 3.93 3.09 4.91
CA PHE A 30 3.32 3.72 3.75
C PHE A 30 2.44 2.75 2.95
N SER A 31 2.87 1.50 2.80
CA SER A 31 2.05 0.44 2.17
C SER A 31 0.75 0.19 2.93
N SER A 32 0.80 0.20 4.27
CA SER A 32 -0.38 0.03 5.13
C SER A 32 -1.36 1.21 4.99
N LEU A 33 -0.85 2.43 4.89
CA LEU A 33 -1.68 3.63 4.63
C LEU A 33 -2.31 3.61 3.23
N VAL A 34 -1.57 3.16 2.22
CA VAL A 34 -2.11 2.99 0.86
C VAL A 34 -3.20 1.92 0.85
N LEU A 35 -3.04 0.82 1.58
CA LEU A 35 -4.07 -0.22 1.72
C LEU A 35 -5.32 0.33 2.40
N TYR A 36 -5.18 1.12 3.48
CA TYR A 36 -6.30 1.80 4.12
C TYR A 36 -7.09 2.64 3.10
N TYR A 37 -6.39 3.47 2.33
CA TYR A 37 -7.02 4.31 1.32
C TYR A 37 -7.63 3.51 0.17
N PHE A 38 -6.99 2.42 -0.25
CA PHE A 38 -7.51 1.50 -1.25
C PHE A 38 -8.85 0.89 -0.82
N VAL A 39 -8.96 0.42 0.43
CA VAL A 39 -10.22 -0.14 0.94
C VAL A 39 -11.31 0.92 0.99
N LEU A 40 -11.02 2.14 1.45
CA LEU A 40 -11.98 3.24 1.42
C LEU A 40 -12.48 3.54 0.00
N LEU A 41 -11.58 3.53 -0.99
CA LEU A 41 -11.95 3.71 -2.40
C LEU A 41 -12.79 2.55 -2.94
N ALA A 42 -12.49 1.31 -2.54
CA ALA A 42 -13.29 0.15 -2.93
C ALA A 42 -14.74 0.28 -2.47
N PHE A 43 -14.98 0.86 -1.29
CA PHE A 43 -16.34 1.15 -0.80
C PHE A 43 -17.08 2.27 -1.56
N ARG A 44 -16.38 3.09 -2.34
CA ARG A 44 -16.98 4.10 -3.23
C ARG A 44 -17.34 3.54 -4.62
N THR A 45 -17.05 2.27 -4.88
CA THR A 45 -17.46 1.64 -6.13
C THR A 45 -18.96 1.36 -6.12
N PRO A 46 -19.65 1.39 -7.28
CA PRO A 46 -21.10 1.20 -7.34
C PRO A 46 -21.60 -0.10 -6.68
N ARG A 47 -20.77 -1.15 -6.71
CA ARG A 47 -21.09 -2.44 -6.09
C ARG A 47 -21.10 -2.38 -4.55
N MET A 48 -20.26 -1.54 -3.95
CA MET A 48 -20.09 -1.49 -2.51
C MET A 48 -20.83 -0.32 -1.86
N GLU A 49 -21.06 0.77 -2.59
CA GLU A 49 -21.71 1.99 -2.10
C GLU A 49 -23.11 1.73 -1.53
N GLY A 50 -23.90 0.87 -2.19
CA GLY A 50 -25.24 0.46 -1.72
C GLY A 50 -25.26 -0.74 -0.76
N SER A 51 -24.10 -1.27 -0.35
CA SER A 51 -24.05 -2.45 0.51
C SER A 51 -24.33 -2.11 1.98
N ALA A 52 -24.85 -3.08 2.75
CA ALA A 52 -25.06 -2.93 4.20
C ALA A 52 -23.75 -2.63 4.96
N LEU A 53 -22.59 -2.88 4.35
CA LEU A 53 -21.27 -2.65 4.93
C LEU A 53 -20.74 -1.23 4.68
N ALA A 54 -21.35 -0.44 3.79
CA ALA A 54 -20.85 0.88 3.40
C ALA A 54 -20.67 1.84 4.60
N GLY A 55 -21.61 1.82 5.55
CA GLY A 55 -21.53 2.60 6.79
C GLY A 55 -20.40 2.20 7.74
N ARG A 56 -19.79 1.03 7.54
CA ARG A 56 -18.66 0.51 8.34
C ARG A 56 -17.33 0.56 7.58
N SER A 57 -17.29 1.20 6.41
CA SER A 57 -16.12 1.26 5.53
C SER A 57 -14.84 1.72 6.24
N ALA A 58 -14.92 2.76 7.08
CA ALA A 58 -13.78 3.28 7.83
C ALA A 58 -13.22 2.26 8.84
N SER A 59 -14.09 1.58 9.59
CA SER A 59 -13.68 0.55 10.54
C SER A 59 -13.08 -0.67 9.84
N ILE A 60 -13.68 -1.08 8.71
CA ILE A 60 -13.17 -2.20 7.91
C ILE A 60 -11.80 -1.85 7.31
N ALA A 61 -11.64 -0.66 6.73
CA ALA A 61 -10.38 -0.18 6.20
C ALA A 61 -9.30 -0.12 7.30
N PHE A 62 -9.65 0.41 8.48
CA PHE A 62 -8.74 0.49 9.62
C PHE A 62 -8.29 -0.91 10.03
N LEU A 63 -9.22 -1.83 10.30
CA LEU A 63 -8.91 -3.19 10.72
C LEU A 63 -8.10 -3.94 9.65
N ALA A 64 -8.44 -3.82 8.38
CA ALA A 64 -7.68 -4.44 7.29
C ALA A 64 -6.23 -3.93 7.23
N SER A 65 -6.04 -2.61 7.31
CA SER A 65 -4.70 -2.01 7.29
C SER A 65 -3.89 -2.34 8.55
N LEU A 66 -4.54 -2.42 9.72
CA LEU A 66 -3.90 -2.80 10.97
C LEU A 66 -3.45 -4.26 10.93
N LEU A 67 -4.35 -5.17 10.51
CA LEU A 67 -4.04 -6.58 10.34
C LEU A 67 -2.87 -6.77 9.37
N PHE A 68 -2.88 -6.06 8.24
CA PHE A 68 -1.75 -6.06 7.30
C PHE A 68 -0.44 -5.58 7.96
N ALA A 69 -0.51 -4.47 8.71
CA ALA A 69 0.66 -3.87 9.33
C ALA A 69 1.32 -4.82 10.36
N VAL A 70 0.53 -5.55 11.14
CA VAL A 70 1.02 -6.45 12.21
C VAL A 70 1.17 -7.90 11.77
N HIS A 71 0.80 -8.25 10.53
CA HIS A 71 0.79 -9.64 10.08
C HIS A 71 2.22 -10.24 10.11
N PRO A 72 2.43 -11.43 10.69
CA PRO A 72 3.77 -12.04 10.80
C PRO A 72 4.51 -12.17 9.47
N VAL A 73 3.80 -12.43 8.36
CA VAL A 73 4.42 -12.50 7.02
C VAL A 73 5.08 -11.18 6.59
N GLN A 74 4.59 -10.03 7.07
CA GLN A 74 5.14 -8.71 6.73
C GLN A 74 6.34 -8.34 7.59
N THR A 75 6.58 -9.04 8.69
CA THR A 75 7.78 -8.83 9.51
C THR A 75 9.05 -9.11 8.72
N GLN A 76 9.04 -10.14 7.86
CA GLN A 76 10.13 -10.48 6.93
C GLN A 76 10.47 -9.33 5.97
N ALA A 77 9.46 -8.57 5.55
CA ALA A 77 9.62 -7.42 4.67
C ALA A 77 10.39 -6.27 5.34
N VAL A 78 10.35 -6.19 6.67
CA VAL A 78 11.03 -5.16 7.47
C VAL A 78 12.39 -5.64 8.01
N THR A 79 12.47 -6.91 8.43
CA THR A 79 13.66 -7.49 9.07
C THR A 79 14.70 -8.00 8.07
N TYR A 80 14.31 -8.41 6.86
CA TYR A 80 15.28 -8.80 5.84
C TYR A 80 15.52 -7.64 4.88
N ILE A 81 16.74 -7.09 4.89
CA ILE A 81 17.09 -5.90 4.09
C ILE A 81 16.77 -6.09 2.60
N VAL A 82 17.04 -7.29 2.05
CA VAL A 82 16.80 -7.59 0.63
C VAL A 82 15.31 -7.77 0.31
N GLN A 83 14.41 -7.99 1.28
CA GLN A 83 12.97 -8.01 0.99
C GLN A 83 12.42 -6.63 0.59
N ARG A 84 13.22 -5.55 0.68
CA ARG A 84 12.85 -4.20 0.19
C ARG A 84 12.34 -4.20 -1.25
N PHE A 85 12.84 -5.09 -2.11
CA PHE A 85 12.36 -5.22 -3.49
C PHE A 85 10.90 -5.64 -3.55
N ALA A 86 10.52 -6.65 -2.76
CA ALA A 86 9.15 -7.13 -2.67
C ALA A 86 8.23 -6.06 -2.06
N SER A 87 8.66 -5.37 -1.00
CA SER A 87 7.88 -4.29 -0.37
C SER A 87 7.59 -3.15 -1.34
N LEU A 88 8.60 -2.70 -2.09
CA LEU A 88 8.42 -1.64 -3.10
C LEU A 88 7.52 -2.09 -4.24
N ALA A 89 7.69 -3.33 -4.72
CA ALA A 89 6.82 -3.88 -5.76
C ALA A 89 5.36 -3.93 -5.30
N GLY A 90 5.10 -4.43 -4.09
CA GLY A 90 3.76 -4.45 -3.49
C GLY A 90 3.16 -3.05 -3.33
N LEU A 91 3.96 -2.10 -2.83
CA LEU A 91 3.53 -0.70 -2.69
C LEU A 91 3.11 -0.09 -4.02
N PHE A 92 3.95 -0.18 -5.05
CA PHE A 92 3.64 0.41 -6.36
C PHE A 92 2.46 -0.28 -7.04
N TYR A 93 2.30 -1.59 -6.84
CA TYR A 93 1.12 -2.32 -7.32
C TYR A 93 -0.16 -1.80 -6.66
N MET A 94 -0.17 -1.62 -5.34
CA MET A 94 -1.33 -1.04 -4.63
C MET A 94 -1.61 0.39 -5.06
N LEU A 95 -0.58 1.22 -5.25
CA LEU A 95 -0.73 2.59 -5.77
C LEU A 95 -1.35 2.59 -7.18
N ALA A 96 -0.93 1.67 -8.05
CA ALA A 96 -1.51 1.52 -9.38
C ALA A 96 -3.00 1.16 -9.31
N MET A 97 -3.39 0.25 -8.40
CA MET A 97 -4.79 -0.11 -8.16
C MET A 97 -5.61 1.07 -7.62
N VAL A 98 -5.06 1.83 -6.67
CA VAL A 98 -5.67 3.08 -6.18
C VAL A 98 -5.89 4.07 -7.32
N GLY A 99 -4.87 4.29 -8.15
CA GLY A 99 -4.95 5.16 -9.33
C GLY A 99 -6.03 4.70 -10.32
N TYR A 100 -6.09 3.39 -10.57
CA TYR A 100 -7.10 2.78 -11.43
C TYR A 100 -8.52 3.03 -10.91
N ILE A 101 -8.81 2.73 -9.63
CA ILE A 101 -10.15 2.95 -9.05
C ILE A 101 -10.51 4.45 -9.09
N ARG A 102 -9.58 5.34 -8.73
CA ARG A 102 -9.81 6.79 -8.81
C ARG A 102 -10.14 7.26 -10.22
N ALA A 103 -9.43 6.75 -11.23
CA ALA A 103 -9.71 7.08 -12.62
C ALA A 103 -11.11 6.60 -13.03
N ARG A 104 -11.51 5.40 -12.61
CA ARG A 104 -12.85 4.84 -12.90
C ARG A 104 -13.99 5.54 -12.18
N LEU A 105 -13.74 6.11 -11.00
CA LEU A 105 -14.71 6.91 -10.25
C LEU A 105 -14.75 8.38 -10.70
N SER A 106 -13.79 8.82 -11.52
CA SER A 106 -13.74 10.20 -11.98
C SER A 106 -14.86 10.48 -13.00
N PRO A 107 -15.63 11.58 -12.85
CA PRO A 107 -16.67 11.96 -13.82
C PRO A 107 -16.12 12.24 -15.22
N THR A 108 -14.84 12.59 -15.32
CA THR A 108 -14.15 12.91 -16.58
C THR A 108 -13.78 11.68 -17.41
N TRP A 109 -13.78 10.48 -16.82
CA TRP A 109 -13.50 9.25 -17.54
C TRP A 109 -14.72 8.81 -18.35
N LYS A 110 -14.86 9.33 -19.57
CA LYS A 110 -15.96 9.02 -20.52
C LYS A 110 -16.00 7.57 -21.02
N GLY A 111 -15.09 6.69 -20.57
CA GLY A 111 -15.07 5.27 -20.92
C GLY A 111 -16.05 4.45 -20.09
N ARG A 112 -17.33 4.45 -20.45
CA ARG A 112 -18.30 3.41 -20.06
C ARG A 112 -17.81 2.05 -20.60
N ILE A 113 -16.97 1.35 -19.85
CA ILE A 113 -16.83 -0.10 -20.00
C ILE A 113 -17.34 -0.72 -18.71
N VAL A 114 -18.65 -0.90 -18.69
CA VAL A 114 -19.36 -1.69 -17.68
C VAL A 114 -19.07 -3.14 -18.03
N PHE A 115 -18.39 -3.85 -17.13
CA PHE A 115 -18.51 -5.30 -17.02
C PHE A 115 -19.42 -5.57 -15.82
#